data_AF-A0A9P6HE65-F1
#
_entry.id   AF-A0A9P6HE65-F1
#
_cell.length_a   1.000
_cell.length_b   1.000
_cell.length_c   1.000
_cell.angle_alpha   90.00
_cell.angle_beta   90.00
_cell.angle_gamma   90.00
#
_symmetry.space_group_name_H-M   'P 1'
#
loop_
_entity.id
_entity.type
_entity.pdbx_description
1 polymer ?
#
loop_
_entity_poly.entity_id
_entity_poly.type
_entity_poly.pdbx_seq_one_letter_code
_entity_poly.pdbx_strand_id
1 'polypeptide(L)'
;MRSINLLIFLAWIGVLHAAYSTYEHLSRLKSLGQPEGDLPFNIVVEVLLSLVLGIVGANFGEDSELKDISWRTEMRKRPIEQMINPFLTFPEFKKGAK
;
A
#
# COMPACT_ATOMS: atom_id res chain seq x y z
N MET A 1 -3.32 13.94 -0.45
CA MET A 1 -4.23 13.15 0.41
C MET A 1 -4.21 11.74 -0.14
N ARG A 2 -3.77 10.75 0.65
CA ARG A 2 -3.81 9.33 0.26
C ARG A 2 -5.28 8.95 0.05
N SER A 3 -5.68 8.66 -1.19
CA SER A 3 -6.96 8.04 -1.48
C SER A 3 -7.06 6.74 -0.67
N ILE A 4 -8.18 6.53 0.02
CA ILE A 4 -8.43 5.26 0.68
C ILE A 4 -8.58 4.20 -0.41
N ASN A 5 -7.78 3.13 -0.37
CA ASN A 5 -7.90 2.05 -1.34
C ASN A 5 -9.14 1.24 -1.00
N LEU A 6 -10.23 1.44 -1.75
CA LEU A 6 -11.51 0.74 -1.54
C LEU A 6 -11.34 -0.78 -1.51
N LEU A 7 -10.42 -1.32 -2.32
CA LEU A 7 -10.08 -2.74 -2.32
C LEU A 7 -9.50 -3.19 -0.97
N ILE A 8 -8.57 -2.44 -0.39
CA ILE A 8 -8.02 -2.77 0.93
C ILE A 8 -9.11 -2.69 2.00
N PHE A 9 -9.98 -1.68 1.92
CA PHE A 9 -11.10 -1.54 2.86
C PHE A 9 -12.07 -2.72 2.79
N LEU A 10 -12.44 -3.16 1.58
CA LEU A 10 -13.28 -4.34 1.37
C LEU A 10 -12.60 -5.63 1.84
N ALA A 11 -11.30 -5.79 1.59
CA ALA A 11 -10.52 -6.92 2.09
C ALA A 11 -10.52 -6.98 3.62
N TRP A 12 -10.39 -5.83 4.29
CA TRP A 12 -10.48 -5.74 5.75
C TRP A 12 -11.83 -6.19 6.28
N ILE A 13 -12.93 -5.72 5.67
CA ILE A 13 -14.28 -6.15 6.04
C ILE A 13 -14.44 -7.66 5.83
N GLY A 14 -13.97 -8.18 4.70
CA GLY A 14 -14.03 -9.62 4.39
C GLY A 14 -13.28 -10.48 5.41
N VAL A 15 -12.07 -10.08 5.81
CA VAL A 15 -11.30 -10.79 6.85
C VAL A 15 -12.01 -10.73 8.21
N LEU A 16 -12.54 -9.57 8.60
CA LEU A 16 -13.27 -9.42 9.86
C LEU A 16 -14.55 -10.27 9.87
N HIS A 17 -15.27 -10.30 8.75
CA HIS A 17 -16.46 -11.14 8.59
C HIS A 17 -16.11 -12.62 8.75
N ALA A 18 -15.11 -13.11 8.02
CA ALA A 18 -14.71 -14.51 8.09
C ALA A 18 -14.12 -14.89 9.47
N ALA A 19 -13.44 -13.97 10.15
CA ALA A 19 -12.97 -14.16 11.52
C ALA A 19 -14.14 -14.30 12.50
N TYR A 20 -15.18 -13.47 12.36
CA TYR A 20 -16.40 -13.59 13.15
C TYR A 20 -17.12 -14.92 12.90
N SER A 21 -17.26 -15.34 11.63
CA SER A 21 -17.86 -16.63 11.28
C SER A 21 -17.06 -17.80 11.85
N THR A 22 -15.73 -17.74 11.82
CA THR A 22 -14.86 -18.75 12.43
C THR A 22 -15.07 -18.81 13.95
N TYR A 23 -15.12 -17.65 14.60
CA TYR A 23 -15.36 -17.56 16.04
C TYR A 23 -16.72 -18.16 16.42
N GLU A 24 -17.78 -17.83 15.67
CA GLU A 24 -19.12 -18.39 15.91
C GLU A 24 -19.13 -19.92 15.75
N HIS A 25 -18.53 -20.42 14.67
CA HIS A 25 -18.45 -21.87 14.40
C HIS A 25 -17.73 -22.62 15.51
N LEU A 26 -16.55 -22.15 15.92
CA LEU A 26 -15.78 -22.77 16.99
C LEU A 26 -16.45 -22.63 18.35
N SER A 27 -17.14 -21.53 18.61
CA SER A 27 -17.90 -21.33 19.85
C SER A 27 -19.07 -22.31 19.96
N ARG A 28 -19.76 -22.58 18.85
CA ARG A 28 -20.83 -23.60 18.77
C ARG A 28 -20.28 -25.02 18.95
N LEU A 29 -19.17 -25.35 18.31
CA LEU A 29 -18.52 -26.65 18.48
C LEU A 29 -18.09 -26.89 19.94
N LYS A 30 -17.55 -25.85 20.59
CA LYS A 30 -17.18 -25.89 21.99
C LYS A 30 -18.38 -26.10 22.92
N SER A 31 -19.53 -25.48 22.65
CA SER A 31 -20.74 -25.69 23.47
C SER A 31 -21.36 -27.07 23.28
N LEU A 32 -21.13 -27.72 22.12
CA LEU A 32 -21.56 -29.08 21.82
C LEU A 32 -20.64 -30.15 22.41
N GLY A 33 -19.54 -29.77 23.07
CA GLY A 33 -18.57 -30.70 23.64
C GLY A 33 -17.70 -31.41 22.60
N GLN A 34 -17.67 -30.92 21.36
CA GLN A 34 -16.88 -31.45 20.24
C GLN A 34 -15.85 -30.40 19.79
N PRO A 35 -14.69 -30.29 20.45
CA PRO A 35 -13.71 -29.25 20.16
C PRO A 35 -12.97 -29.44 18.83
N GLU A 36 -13.03 -30.61 18.21
CA GLU A 36 -12.24 -30.98 17.02
C GLU A 36 -13.10 -31.05 15.74
N GLY A 37 -13.90 -30.02 15.48
CA GLY A 37 -14.63 -29.90 14.22
C GLY A 37 -13.82 -29.14 13.16
N ASP A 38 -13.77 -29.69 11.95
CA ASP A 38 -13.18 -29.00 10.81
C ASP A 38 -13.92 -27.68 10.51
N LEU A 39 -13.18 -26.70 9.98
CA LEU A 39 -13.77 -25.48 9.48
C LEU A 39 -14.53 -25.77 8.18
N PRO A 40 -15.74 -25.22 8.01
CA PRO A 40 -16.47 -25.35 6.75
C PRO A 40 -15.69 -24.67 5.63
N PHE A 41 -15.59 -25.36 4.49
CA PHE A 41 -14.85 -24.91 3.32
C PHE A 41 -15.23 -23.49 2.85
N ASN A 42 -16.50 -23.08 3.05
CA ASN A 42 -16.95 -21.73 2.71
C ASN A 42 -16.15 -20.63 3.43
N ILE A 43 -15.89 -20.78 4.73
CA ILE A 43 -15.13 -19.78 5.51
C ILE A 43 -13.69 -19.70 5.01
N VAL A 44 -13.09 -20.85 4.67
CA VAL A 44 -11.74 -20.90 4.10
C VAL A 44 -11.67 -20.15 2.78
N VAL A 45 -12.65 -20.33 1.91
CA VAL A 45 -12.74 -19.61 0.63
C VAL A 45 -12.94 -18.11 0.85
N GLU A 46 -13.79 -17.69 1.80
CA GLU A 46 -13.99 -16.27 2.14
C GLU A 46 -12.71 -15.58 2.60
N VAL A 47 -11.91 -16.23 3.47
CA VAL A 47 -10.60 -15.70 3.91
C VAL A 47 -9.62 -15.63 2.75
N LEU A 48 -9.53 -16.68 1.92
CA LEU A 48 -8.62 -16.69 0.77
C LEU A 48 -8.97 -15.62 -0.27
N LEU A 49 -10.25 -15.44 -0.57
CA LEU A 49 -10.72 -14.37 -1.46
C LEU A 49 -10.41 -12.99 -0.89
N SER A 50 -10.64 -12.79 0.42
CA SER A 50 -10.33 -11.53 1.09
C SER A 50 -8.82 -11.23 1.08
N LEU A 51 -7.99 -12.26 1.26
CA LEU A 51 -6.53 -12.15 1.17
C LEU A 51 -6.08 -11.74 -0.24
N VAL A 52 -6.57 -12.42 -1.28
CA VAL A 52 -6.25 -12.09 -2.68
C VAL A 52 -6.66 -10.65 -2.98
N LEU A 53 -7.86 -10.25 -2.56
CA LEU A 53 -8.36 -8.90 -2.78
C LEU A 53 -7.53 -7.84 -2.04
N GLY A 54 -7.03 -8.16 -0.85
CA GLY A 54 -6.10 -7.33 -0.09
C GLY A 54 -4.74 -7.18 -0.78
N ILE A 55 -4.17 -8.26 -1.31
CA ILE A 55 -2.92 -8.24 -2.08
C ILE A 55 -3.09 -7.35 -3.31
N VAL A 56 -4.17 -7.56 -4.07
CA VAL A 56 -4.47 -6.76 -5.26
C VAL A 56 -4.65 -5.28 -4.89
N GLY A 57 -5.41 -4.99 -3.83
CA GLY A 57 -5.60 -3.63 -3.33
C GLY A 57 -4.33 -2.94 -2.85
N ALA A 58 -3.36 -3.69 -2.30
CA ALA A 58 -2.07 -3.17 -1.89
C ALA A 58 -1.22 -2.74 -3.10
N ASN A 59 -1.22 -3.54 -4.17
CA ASN A 59 -0.45 -3.24 -5.39
C ASN A 59 -0.98 -2.02 -6.14
N PHE A 60 -2.30 -1.81 -6.16
CA PHE A 60 -2.90 -0.63 -6.82
C PHE A 60 -2.80 0.67 -6.01
N GLY A 61 -2.45 0.57 -4.73
CA GLY A 61 -2.37 1.71 -3.81
C GLY A 61 -1.10 2.55 -3.89
N GLU A 62 -0.05 1.99 -4.47
CA GLU A 62 1.23 2.67 -4.64
C GLU A 62 1.26 3.39 -5.99
N ASP A 63 0.63 4.56 -6.03
CA ASP A 63 0.89 5.61 -7.04
C ASP A 63 2.32 6.18 -6.97
N SER A 64 3.25 5.49 -6.29
CA SER A 64 4.67 5.80 -6.44
C SER A 64 5.13 5.16 -7.73
N GLU A 65 4.92 5.87 -8.85
CA GLU A 65 5.61 5.58 -10.10
C GLU A 65 7.06 5.21 -9.78
N LEU A 66 7.46 4.00 -10.17
CA LEU A 66 8.78 3.48 -9.86
C LEU A 66 9.80 4.48 -10.39
N LYS A 67 10.41 5.24 -9.49
CA LYS A 67 11.37 6.28 -9.86
C LYS A 67 12.59 5.60 -10.44
N ASP A 68 12.94 6.00 -11.66
CA ASP A 68 14.20 5.58 -12.26
C ASP A 68 15.37 6.04 -11.36
N ILE A 69 16.19 5.09 -10.93
CA ILE A 69 17.37 5.32 -10.09
C ILE A 69 18.61 5.69 -10.92
N SER A 70 18.51 5.66 -12.25
CA SER A 70 19.63 5.99 -13.13
C SER A 70 19.95 7.48 -13.09
N TRP A 71 21.15 7.80 -12.61
CA TRP A 71 21.70 9.16 -12.66
C TRP A 71 21.64 9.78 -14.06
N ARG A 72 21.84 8.98 -15.11
CA ARG A 72 21.78 9.47 -16.50
C ARG A 72 20.40 9.99 -16.87
N THR A 73 19.34 9.24 -16.50
CA THR A 73 17.96 9.64 -16.79
C THR A 73 17.55 10.86 -15.97
N GLU A 74 17.99 10.92 -14.72
CA GLU A 74 17.77 12.06 -13.82
C GLU A 74 18.47 13.34 -14.35
N MET A 75 19.72 13.25 -14.78
CA MET A 75 20.45 14.38 -15.35
C MET A 75 19.87 14.87 -16.68
N ARG A 76 19.30 13.99 -17.50
CA ARG A 76 18.62 14.38 -18.75
C ARG A 76 17.37 15.22 -18.51
N LYS A 77 16.72 15.09 -17.35
CA LYS A 77 15.52 15.85 -16.99
C LYS A 77 15.85 17.26 -16.46
N ARG A 78 17.12 17.57 -16.18
CA ARG A 78 17.53 18.85 -15.59
C ARG A 78 18.04 19.83 -16.66
N PRO A 79 17.53 21.07 -16.69
CA PRO A 79 18.04 22.09 -17.62
C PRO A 79 19.43 22.55 -17.19
N ILE A 80 20.27 22.87 -18.19
CA ILE A 80 21.66 23.28 -17.99
C ILE A 80 21.74 24.55 -17.13
N GLU A 81 20.76 25.46 -17.22
CA GLU A 81 20.75 26.69 -16.42
C GLU A 81 20.55 26.44 -14.91
N GLN A 82 19.91 25.33 -14.51
CA GLN A 82 19.83 24.94 -13.09
C GLN A 82 21.13 24.32 -12.59
N MET A 83 21.89 23.66 -13.47
CA MET A 83 23.16 23.01 -13.12
C MET A 83 24.33 24.00 -13.10
N ILE A 84 24.32 24.98 -14.00
CA ILE A 84 25.38 26.00 -14.15
C ILE A 84 24.88 27.34 -13.61
N ASN A 85 24.26 27.38 -12.42
CA ASN A 85 23.99 28.66 -11.77
C ASN A 85 25.10 28.95 -10.73
N PRO A 86 26.17 29.68 -11.10
CA PRO A 86 27.30 29.94 -10.20
C PRO A 86 26.90 30.91 -9.08
N PHE A 87 25.75 31.60 -9.23
CA PHE A 87 25.27 32.65 -8.33
C PHE A 87 24.48 32.13 -7.13
N LEU A 88 24.22 30.81 -7.05
CA LEU A 88 23.70 30.20 -5.82
C LEU A 88 24.79 30.03 -4.76
N THR A 89 26.06 29.96 -5.16
CA THR A 89 27.22 29.87 -4.24
C THR A 89 27.60 31.24 -3.67
N PHE A 90 27.41 32.31 -4.43
CA PHE A 90 27.78 33.67 -4.01
C PHE A 90 26.70 34.70 -4.39
N PRO A 91 25.64 34.86 -3.58
CA PRO A 91 24.58 35.84 -3.83
C PRO A 91 25.06 37.30 -3.76
N GLU A 92 26.24 37.57 -3.20
CA GLU A 92 26.75 38.93 -2.96
C GLU A 92 27.27 39.65 -4.22
N PHE A 93 27.73 38.94 -5.26
CA PHE A 93 28.27 39.59 -6.47
C PHE A 93 27.21 40.34 -7.30
N LYS A 94 25.91 40.10 -7.05
CA LYS A 94 24.82 40.83 -7.71
C LYS A 94 24.63 42.25 -7.15
N LYS A 95 25.19 42.58 -5.98
CA LYS A 95 24.97 43.87 -5.30
C LYS A 95 26.06 44.92 -5.56
N GLY A 96 27.20 44.53 -6.13
CA GLY A 96 28.36 45.41 -6.37
C GLY A 96 28.52 45.93 -7.81
N ALA A 97 27.68 45.49 -8.75
CA ALA A 97 27.69 45.98 -10.13
C ALA A 97 26.66 47.12 -10.30
N LYS A 98 27.05 48.33 -9.87
CA LYS A 98 26.45 49.60 -10.27
C LYS A 98 27.55 50.59 -10.59
#